data_AF-A0A843WZ35-F1
#
_entry.id   AF-A0A843WZ35-F1
#
_cell.length_a   1.000
_cell.length_b   1.000
_cell.length_c   1.000
_cell.angle_alpha   90.00
_cell.angle_beta   90.00
_cell.angle_gamma   90.00
#
_symmetry.space_group_name_H-M   'P 1'
#
loop_
_entity.id
_entity.type
_entity.pdbx_description
1 polymer ?
#
loop_
_entity_poly.entity_id
_entity_poly.type
_entity_poly.pdbx_seq_one_letter_code
_entity_poly.pdbx_strand_id
1 'polypeptide(L)'
;MDYGPVWMRRDYWESLCHRWATRPWQEMSQVAKRNRAAYPEKNVHTSGSVSYATHSKKLRHELERVPTFCDLFDRTPKRKGTYDYVSESARTIVETYDRTMADRYAEGTPQPDLYPKS
;
A
#
# COMPACT_ATOMS: atom_id res chain seq x y z
N MET A 1 21.04 -14.45 -27.04
CA MET A 1 20.81 -13.36 -26.07
C MET A 1 20.47 -14.01 -24.75
N ASP A 2 21.23 -13.68 -23.71
CA ASP A 2 20.96 -14.13 -22.35
C ASP A 2 19.86 -13.21 -21.80
N TYR A 3 18.62 -13.71 -21.66
CA TYR A 3 17.44 -12.87 -21.35
C TYR A 3 17.31 -12.54 -19.85
N GLY A 4 18.32 -12.87 -19.04
CA GLY A 4 18.31 -12.64 -17.60
C GLY A 4 18.71 -11.22 -17.19
N PRO A 5 18.29 -10.75 -16.00
CA PRO A 5 18.78 -9.49 -15.46
C PRO A 5 20.30 -9.50 -15.23
N VAL A 6 21.01 -8.43 -15.61
CA VAL A 6 22.49 -8.31 -15.52
C VAL A 6 23.03 -8.51 -14.09
N TRP A 7 22.23 -8.16 -13.09
CA TRP A 7 22.59 -8.26 -11.67
C TRP A 7 22.35 -9.66 -11.08
N MET A 8 21.69 -10.56 -11.81
CA MET A 8 21.36 -11.90 -11.34
C MET A 8 22.25 -12.93 -12.03
N ARG A 9 22.81 -13.87 -11.27
CA ARG A 9 23.54 -14.99 -11.87
C ARG A 9 22.60 -15.83 -12.73
N ARG A 10 23.11 -16.27 -13.89
CA ARG A 10 22.32 -16.99 -14.89
C ARG A 10 21.67 -18.26 -14.37
N ASP A 11 22.39 -19.03 -13.55
CA ASP A 11 21.88 -20.29 -12.97
C ASP A 11 20.66 -20.07 -12.06
N TYR A 12 20.63 -18.97 -11.31
CA TYR A 12 19.45 -18.58 -10.53
C TYR A 12 18.29 -18.14 -11.42
N TRP A 13 18.57 -17.35 -12.45
CA TRP A 13 17.55 -16.93 -13.42
C TRP A 13 16.89 -18.12 -14.12
N GLU A 14 17.70 -19.03 -14.66
CA GLU A 14 17.22 -20.27 -15.31
C GLU A 14 16.38 -21.13 -14.36
N SER A 15 16.83 -21.27 -13.11
CA SER A 15 16.09 -22.02 -12.08
C SER A 15 14.72 -21.40 -11.76
N LEU A 16 14.63 -20.07 -11.72
CA LEU A 16 13.36 -19.35 -11.55
C LEU A 16 12.45 -19.53 -12.76
N CYS A 17 12.99 -19.39 -13.97
CA CYS A 17 12.26 -19.62 -15.21
C CYS A 17 11.68 -21.04 -15.26
N HIS A 18 12.47 -22.06 -14.92
CA HIS A 18 11.98 -23.45 -14.84
C HIS A 18 10.85 -23.60 -13.84
N ARG A 19 10.99 -23.02 -12.63
CA ARG A 19 9.92 -23.05 -11.62
C ARG A 19 8.65 -22.37 -12.12
N TRP A 20 8.76 -21.20 -12.73
CA TRP A 20 7.61 -20.44 -13.24
C TRP A 20 6.96 -21.09 -14.46
N ALA A 21 7.72 -21.88 -15.23
CA ALA A 21 7.22 -22.67 -16.34
C ALA A 21 6.41 -23.91 -15.88
N THR A 22 6.49 -24.31 -14.60
CA THR A 22 5.72 -25.44 -14.10
C THR A 22 4.21 -25.16 -14.16
N ARG A 23 3.44 -26.17 -14.53
CA ARG A 23 1.96 -26.07 -14.62
C ARG A 23 1.31 -25.56 -13.33
N PRO A 24 1.65 -26.07 -12.12
CA PRO A 24 1.05 -25.59 -10.88
C PRO A 24 1.28 -24.08 -10.65
N TRP A 25 2.48 -23.59 -10.99
CA TRP A 25 2.79 -22.18 -10.86
C TRP A 25 1.98 -21.32 -11.83
N GLN A 26 1.87 -21.75 -13.09
CA GLN A 26 1.08 -21.05 -14.09
C GLN A 26 -0.40 -20.99 -13.72
N GLU A 27 -0.97 -22.09 -13.24
CA GLU A 27 -2.36 -22.15 -12.77
C GLU A 27 -2.60 -21.17 -11.61
N MET A 28 -1.73 -21.20 -10.59
CA MET A 28 -1.78 -20.25 -9.47
C MET A 28 -1.64 -18.80 -9.94
N SER A 29 -0.72 -18.53 -10.87
CA SER A 29 -0.51 -17.20 -11.44
C SER A 29 -1.74 -16.70 -12.20
N GLN A 30 -2.41 -17.55 -12.96
CA GLN A 30 -3.63 -17.20 -13.68
C GLN A 30 -4.80 -16.95 -12.72
N VAL A 31 -4.95 -17.75 -11.67
CA VAL A 31 -5.95 -17.52 -10.62
C VAL A 31 -5.68 -16.17 -9.94
N ALA A 32 -4.44 -15.90 -9.55
CA ALA A 32 -4.07 -14.62 -8.93
C ALA A 32 -4.33 -13.43 -9.87
N LYS A 33 -4.06 -13.58 -11.18
CA LYS A 33 -4.38 -12.57 -12.20
C LYS A 33 -5.89 -12.33 -12.29
N ARG A 34 -6.70 -13.39 -12.37
CA ARG A 34 -8.17 -13.31 -12.41
C ARG A 34 -8.72 -12.66 -11.15
N ASN A 35 -8.20 -13.01 -9.97
CA ASN A 35 -8.60 -12.41 -8.70
C ASN A 35 -8.32 -10.91 -8.66
N ARG A 36 -7.14 -10.47 -9.13
CA ARG A 36 -6.84 -9.03 -9.27
C ARG A 36 -7.76 -8.33 -10.27
N ALA A 37 -8.04 -8.97 -11.41
CA ALA A 37 -8.91 -8.42 -12.44
C ALA A 37 -10.39 -8.37 -12.03
N ALA A 38 -10.85 -9.28 -11.17
CA ALA A 38 -12.22 -9.31 -10.65
C ALA A 38 -12.50 -8.17 -9.66
N TYR A 39 -11.46 -7.60 -9.06
CA TYR A 39 -11.56 -6.52 -8.09
C TYR A 39 -10.57 -5.38 -8.41
N PRO A 40 -10.69 -4.73 -9.59
CA PRO A 40 -9.72 -3.74 -10.05
C PRO A 40 -9.64 -2.50 -9.13
N GLU A 41 -10.72 -2.24 -8.41
CA GLU A 41 -10.92 -1.15 -7.45
C GLU A 41 -10.38 -1.49 -6.05
N LYS A 42 -10.10 -2.77 -5.74
CA LYS A 42 -9.66 -3.21 -4.41
C LYS A 42 -8.14 -3.25 -4.34
N ASN A 43 -7.58 -2.64 -3.29
CA ASN A 43 -6.14 -2.58 -2.98
C ASN A 43 -5.29 -1.69 -3.90
N VAL A 44 -5.88 -0.64 -4.48
CA VAL A 44 -5.11 0.37 -5.22
C VAL A 44 -4.53 1.37 -4.23
N HIS A 45 -3.22 1.31 -4.01
CA HIS A 45 -2.48 2.33 -3.28
C HIS A 45 -1.94 3.37 -4.27
N THR A 46 -2.39 4.62 -4.17
CA THR A 46 -1.98 5.73 -5.06
C THR A 46 -0.77 6.50 -4.57
N SER A 47 -0.35 6.28 -3.31
CA SER A 47 0.79 6.96 -2.69
C SER A 47 2.15 6.60 -3.34
N GLY A 48 2.22 5.50 -4.09
CA GLY A 48 3.45 5.07 -4.78
C GLY A 48 4.54 4.65 -3.80
N SER A 49 5.80 4.70 -4.23
CA SER A 49 6.97 4.32 -3.43
C SER A 49 7.50 5.49 -2.58
N VAL A 50 6.62 6.21 -1.90
CA VAL A 50 6.98 7.34 -1.02
C VAL A 50 6.82 6.92 0.43
N SER A 51 7.82 7.19 1.26
CA SER A 51 7.74 6.85 2.68
C SER A 51 6.67 7.66 3.41
N TYR A 52 6.05 7.07 4.43
CA TYR A 52 5.15 7.79 5.34
C TYR A 52 5.82 9.03 5.95
N ALA A 53 7.14 9.01 6.18
CA ALA A 53 7.91 10.17 6.66
C ALA A 53 7.85 11.36 5.72
N THR A 54 7.96 11.07 4.42
CA THR A 54 7.86 12.11 3.39
C THR A 54 6.43 12.63 3.28
N HIS A 55 5.43 11.74 3.36
CA HIS A 55 4.03 12.15 3.37
C HIS A 55 3.67 12.99 4.61
N SER A 56 4.17 12.62 5.79
CA SER A 56 3.98 13.35 7.05
C SER A 56 4.56 14.76 6.99
N LYS A 57 5.78 14.93 6.48
CA LYS A 57 6.39 16.26 6.30
C LYS A 57 5.57 17.17 5.39
N LYS A 58 5.09 16.64 4.25
CA LYS A 58 4.23 17.40 3.32
C LYS A 58 2.91 17.78 3.99
N LEU A 59 2.26 16.82 4.64
CA LEU A 59 0.97 17.02 5.29
C LEU A 59 1.04 17.99 6.46
N ARG A 60 2.15 18.02 7.19
CA ARG A 60 2.40 19.00 8.26
C ARG A 60 2.44 20.43 7.75
N HIS A 61 3.05 20.64 6.58
CA HIS A 61 3.08 21.96 5.95
C HIS A 61 1.70 22.38 5.44
N GLU A 62 0.90 21.44 4.94
CA GLU A 62 -0.43 21.73 4.42
C GLU A 62 -1.49 21.98 5.51
N LEU A 63 -1.41 21.26 6.63
CA LEU A 63 -2.37 21.37 7.74
C LEU A 63 -1.94 22.37 8.81
N GLU A 64 -0.72 22.90 8.74
CA GLU A 64 -0.08 23.77 9.75
C GLU A 64 -0.08 23.17 11.17
N ARG A 65 -0.30 21.85 11.30
CA ARG A 65 -0.30 21.09 12.56
C ARG A 65 0.41 19.76 12.38
N VAL A 66 0.74 19.11 13.49
CA VAL A 66 1.24 17.72 13.47
C VAL A 66 0.13 16.82 12.88
N PRO A 67 0.38 16.09 11.78
CA PRO A 67 -0.58 15.15 11.24
C PRO A 67 -0.74 13.95 12.16
N THR A 68 -1.98 13.48 12.33
CA THR A 68 -2.29 12.22 13.00
C THR A 68 -2.08 11.05 12.04
N PHE A 69 -2.09 9.82 12.56
CA PHE A 69 -2.04 8.63 11.72
C PHE A 69 -3.26 8.54 10.79
N CYS A 70 -4.44 8.92 11.28
CA CYS A 70 -5.67 8.98 10.48
C CYS A 70 -5.52 9.95 9.30
N ASP A 71 -4.96 11.15 9.51
CA ASP A 71 -4.73 12.12 8.42
C ASP A 71 -3.81 11.54 7.32
N LEU A 72 -2.79 10.77 7.70
CA LEU A 72 -1.89 10.13 6.74
C LEU A 72 -2.53 8.95 6.01
N PHE A 73 -3.29 8.14 6.75
CA PHE A 73 -3.96 6.98 6.20
C PHE A 73 -5.07 7.40 5.22
N ASP A 74 -5.88 8.39 5.57
CA ASP A 74 -6.93 8.97 4.72
C ASP A 74 -6.41 9.47 3.37
N ARG A 75 -5.18 9.98 3.32
CA ARG A 75 -4.58 10.49 2.09
C ARG A 75 -4.01 9.41 1.17
N THR A 76 -3.75 8.22 1.70
CA THR A 76 -3.12 7.11 0.98
C THR A 76 -4.02 6.44 -0.07
N PRO A 77 -5.35 6.29 0.13
CA PRO A 77 -6.27 5.72 -0.85
C PRO A 77 -7.05 6.77 -1.67
N LYS A 78 -6.60 8.04 -1.70
CA LYS A 78 -7.20 9.11 -2.52
C LYS A 78 -6.47 9.31 -3.84
N ARG A 79 -7.20 9.69 -4.90
CA ARG A 79 -6.61 9.94 -6.21
C ARG A 79 -5.72 11.19 -6.17
N LYS A 80 -4.55 11.14 -6.80
CA LYS A 80 -3.63 12.29 -6.81
C LYS A 80 -4.27 13.48 -7.54
N GLY A 81 -4.37 14.62 -6.87
CA GLY A 81 -4.97 15.84 -7.44
C GLY A 81 -6.48 15.95 -7.27
N THR A 82 -7.12 14.99 -6.61
CA THR A 82 -8.55 15.03 -6.25
C THR A 82 -8.70 14.68 -4.78
N TYR A 83 -9.82 15.06 -4.16
CA TYR A 83 -10.19 14.62 -2.81
C TYR A 83 -10.97 13.29 -2.82
N ASP A 84 -11.23 12.74 -4.00
CA ASP A 84 -12.01 11.53 -4.18
C ASP A 84 -11.20 10.27 -3.87
N TYR A 85 -11.86 9.31 -3.23
CA TYR A 85 -11.32 7.98 -3.02
C TYR A 85 -11.11 7.25 -4.34
N VAL A 86 -10.11 6.38 -4.38
CA VAL A 86 -9.82 5.58 -5.57
C VAL A 86 -10.96 4.62 -5.87
N SER A 87 -11.64 4.13 -4.82
CA SER A 87 -12.83 3.28 -4.87
C SER A 87 -13.68 3.39 -3.60
N GLU A 88 -14.91 2.89 -3.65
CA GLU A 88 -15.79 2.80 -2.48
C GLU A 88 -15.22 1.88 -1.39
N SER A 89 -14.51 0.81 -1.79
CA SER A 89 -13.81 -0.06 -0.83
C SER A 89 -12.71 0.69 -0.08
N ALA A 90 -12.00 1.60 -0.75
CA ALA A 90 -11.00 2.46 -0.13
C ALA A 90 -11.63 3.37 0.93
N ARG A 91 -12.79 3.94 0.63
CA ARG A 91 -13.57 4.74 1.59
C ARG A 91 -13.98 3.90 2.81
N THR A 92 -14.57 2.72 2.60
CA THR A 92 -14.98 1.83 3.71
C THR A 92 -13.80 1.43 4.60
N ILE A 93 -12.61 1.24 4.01
CA ILE A 93 -11.39 0.92 4.76
C ILE A 93 -10.98 2.10 5.65
N VAL A 94 -11.00 3.33 5.14
CA VAL A 94 -10.70 4.53 5.94
C VAL A 94 -11.73 4.71 7.05
N GLU A 95 -13.02 4.62 6.75
CA GLU A 95 -14.09 4.76 7.76
C GLU A 95 -14.01 3.68 8.84
N THR A 96 -13.71 2.43 8.45
CA THR A 96 -13.52 1.34 9.41
C THR A 96 -12.27 1.57 10.24
N TYR A 97 -11.19 2.03 9.63
CA TYR A 97 -9.94 2.36 10.32
C TYR A 97 -10.17 3.46 11.36
N ASP A 98 -10.82 4.56 10.98
CA ASP A 98 -11.15 5.67 11.88
C ASP A 98 -12.02 5.22 13.05
N ARG A 99 -13.04 4.39 12.80
CA ARG A 99 -13.86 3.80 13.87
C ARG A 99 -13.00 2.94 14.81
N THR A 100 -12.15 2.06 14.27
CA THR A 100 -11.29 1.23 15.12
C THR A 100 -10.28 2.05 15.91
N MET A 101 -9.76 3.14 15.35
CA MET A 101 -8.86 4.04 16.06
C MET A 101 -9.59 4.80 17.16
N ALA A 102 -10.82 5.26 16.91
CA ALA A 102 -11.66 5.88 17.93
C ALA A 102 -11.98 4.91 19.07
N ASP A 103 -12.32 3.66 18.77
CA ASP A 103 -12.60 2.62 19.78
C ASP A 103 -11.35 2.26 20.60
N ARG A 104 -10.16 2.23 19.97
CA ARG A 104 -8.89 1.82 20.59
C ARG A 104 -8.21 2.93 21.39
N TYR A 105 -8.43 4.19 21.02
CA TYR A 105 -7.76 5.36 21.61
C TYR A 105 -8.78 6.37 22.18
N ALA A 106 -9.90 5.89 22.70
CA ALA A 106 -10.82 6.73 23.47
C ALA A 106 -10.11 7.35 24.69
N GLU A 107 -10.47 8.60 24.99
CA GLU A 107 -9.94 9.51 26.03
C GLU A 107 -8.66 9.07 26.77
N GLY A 108 -7.54 9.74 26.45
CA GLY A 108 -6.32 9.73 27.27
C GLY A 108 -5.26 8.70 26.90
N THR A 109 -5.47 7.85 25.89
CA THR A 109 -4.43 6.96 25.39
C THR A 109 -3.60 7.65 24.29
N PRO A 110 -2.26 7.75 24.44
CA PRO A 110 -1.43 8.35 23.40
C PRO A 110 -1.52 7.54 22.10
N GLN A 111 -1.82 8.20 20.99
CA GLN A 111 -1.64 7.59 19.68
C GLN A 111 -0.15 7.24 19.50
N PRO A 112 0.18 6.12 18.81
CA PRO A 112 1.56 5.74 18.57
C PRO A 112 2.29 6.87 17.84
N ASP A 113 3.45 7.26 18.37
CA ASP A 113 4.31 8.25 17.73
C ASP A 113 4.66 7.74 16.32
N LEU A 114 4.38 8.57 15.31
CA LEU A 114 4.68 8.25 13.91
C LEU A 114 6.18 8.08 13.67
N TYR A 115 7.02 8.65 14.55
CA TYR A 115 8.47 8.55 14.52
C TYR A 115 9.02 8.44 15.93
N PRO A 116 9.03 7.26 16.56
CA PRO A 116 9.79 7.08 17.79
C PRO A 116 11.25 7.44 17.51
N LYS A 117 11.82 8.33 18.33
CA LYS A 117 13.24 8.71 18.23
C LYS A 117 14.08 7.43 18.39
N SER A 118 14.85 7.11 17.35
CA SER A 118 15.85 6.03 17.34
C SER A 118 16.99 6.32 18.31
#